data_AF-A0AAW1UXA8-F1
#
_entry.id   AF-A0AAW1UXA8-F1
#
_cell.length_a   1.000
_cell.length_b   1.000
_cell.length_c   1.000
_cell.angle_alpha   90.00
_cell.angle_beta   90.00
_cell.angle_gamma   90.00
#
_symmetry.space_group_name_H-M   'P 1'
#
loop_
_entity.id
_entity.type
_entity.pdbx_description
1 polymer ?
#
loop_
_entity_poly.entity_id
_entity_poly.type
_entity_poly.pdbx_seq_one_letter_code
_entity_poly.pdbx_strand_id
1 'polypeptide(L)'
;MPDDYKRYLRSDKICAEVLDKDTGLCAGDSGGGMIVRNDENKRYYLRGIVSINPQVADNCNSTTLTLLTKISTYLDFMKSIELSHSD
;
A
#
# COMPACT_ATOMS: atom_id res chain seq x y z
N MET A 1 -5.87 -14.38 2.60
CA MET A 1 -6.20 -13.64 1.37
C MET A 1 -6.92 -14.57 0.40
N PRO A 2 -8.09 -14.19 -0.14
CA PRO A 2 -8.84 -15.06 -1.05
C PRO A 2 -8.07 -15.36 -2.36
N ASP A 3 -8.36 -16.48 -3.00
CA ASP A 3 -7.55 -17.03 -4.11
C ASP A 3 -7.54 -16.15 -5.37
N ASP A 4 -8.65 -15.47 -5.65
CA ASP A 4 -8.79 -14.51 -6.74
C ASP A 4 -7.84 -13.31 -6.60
N TYR A 5 -7.43 -12.96 -5.38
CA TYR A 5 -6.46 -11.89 -5.14
C TYR A 5 -5.01 -12.34 -5.23
N LYS A 6 -4.72 -13.65 -5.11
CA LYS A 6 -3.34 -14.17 -5.17
C LYS A 6 -2.63 -13.86 -6.48
N ARG A 7 -3.36 -13.73 -7.60
CA ARG A 7 -2.79 -13.37 -8.91
C ARG A 7 -2.10 -12.00 -8.94
N TYR A 8 -2.44 -11.13 -7.99
CA TYR A 8 -1.86 -9.79 -7.87
C TYR A 8 -0.68 -9.74 -6.89
N LEU A 9 -0.43 -10.81 -6.14
CA LEU A 9 0.76 -10.94 -5.31
C LEU A 9 1.97 -11.13 -6.22
N ARG A 10 2.68 -10.03 -6.46
CA ARG A 10 3.88 -9.97 -7.30
C ARG A 10 5.02 -9.30 -6.52
N SER A 11 6.22 -9.33 -7.07
CA SER A 11 7.43 -8.75 -6.45
C SER A 11 7.38 -7.23 -6.27
N ASP A 12 6.42 -6.57 -6.92
CA ASP A 12 6.11 -5.15 -6.80
C ASP A 12 5.13 -4.84 -5.66
N LYS A 13 4.74 -5.84 -4.85
CA LYS A 13 3.83 -5.67 -3.71
C LYS A 13 4.53 -5.83 -2.36
N ILE A 14 4.00 -5.13 -1.37
CA ILE A 14 4.21 -5.37 0.06
C ILE A 14 2.90 -5.94 0.61
N CYS A 15 2.97 -6.98 1.43
CA CYS A 15 1.82 -7.45 2.18
C CYS A 15 1.79 -6.77 3.54
N ALA A 16 0.63 -6.29 3.97
CA ALA A 16 0.42 -5.80 5.32
C ALA A 16 -0.84 -6.41 5.91
N GLU A 17 -0.81 -6.67 7.20
CA GLU A 17 -1.95 -7.10 7.98
C GLU A 17 -2.31 -5.99 8.96
N VAL A 18 -3.60 -5.72 9.11
CA VAL A 18 -4.09 -4.79 10.13
C VAL A 18 -4.25 -5.57 11.43
N LEU A 19 -3.46 -5.20 12.43
CA LEU A 19 -3.41 -5.88 13.74
C LEU A 19 -4.58 -5.47 14.65
N ASP A 20 -5.04 -4.23 14.54
CA ASP A 20 -6.18 -3.72 15.30
C ASP A 20 -7.44 -3.70 14.42
N LYS A 21 -8.44 -4.45 14.87
CA LYS A 21 -9.68 -4.71 14.14
C LYS A 21 -10.45 -3.43 13.80
N ASP A 22 -10.34 -2.38 14.63
CA ASP A 22 -11.04 -1.12 14.40
C ASP A 22 -10.27 -0.14 13.49
N THR A 23 -9.11 -0.55 12.98
CA THR A 23 -8.25 0.27 12.09
C THR A 23 -8.11 -0.32 10.68
N GLY A 24 -9.01 -1.24 10.32
CA GLY A 24 -9.00 -1.88 9.01
C GLY A 24 -9.18 -0.89 7.86
N LEU A 25 -8.64 -1.25 6.70
CA LEU A 25 -8.83 -0.46 5.48
C LEU A 25 -10.26 -0.63 4.95
N CYS A 26 -10.83 0.47 4.47
CA CYS A 26 -12.17 0.60 3.93
C CYS A 26 -12.17 0.68 2.40
N ALA A 27 -13.35 0.56 1.80
CA ALA A 27 -13.58 1.07 0.45
C ALA A 27 -13.30 2.58 0.41
N GLY A 28 -12.45 3.01 -0.52
CA GLY A 28 -12.01 4.41 -0.65
C GLY A 28 -10.56 4.67 -0.21
N ASP A 29 -9.94 3.74 0.53
CA ASP A 29 -8.54 3.90 0.97
C ASP A 29 -7.51 3.56 -0.13
N SER A 30 -7.96 3.06 -1.28
CA SER A 30 -7.12 2.82 -2.46
C SER A 30 -6.38 4.09 -2.87
N GLY A 31 -5.05 4.01 -3.03
CA GLY A 31 -4.19 5.18 -3.25
C GLY A 31 -3.64 5.80 -1.96
N GLY A 32 -4.16 5.42 -0.80
CA GLY A 32 -3.63 5.84 0.50
C GLY A 32 -2.19 5.38 0.75
N GLY A 33 -1.43 6.15 1.52
CA GLY A 33 -0.01 5.92 1.74
C GLY A 33 0.31 5.15 3.02
N MET A 34 1.16 4.12 2.93
CA MET A 34 1.81 3.51 4.09
C MET A 34 3.13 4.22 4.36
N ILE A 35 3.15 4.98 5.45
CA ILE A 35 4.26 5.85 5.83
C ILE A 35 4.98 5.23 7.03
N VAL A 36 6.30 5.15 6.96
CA VAL A 36 7.16 4.65 8.04
C VAL A 36 8.09 5.77 8.49
N ARG A 37 8.21 5.97 9.80
CA ARG A 37 9.18 6.90 10.38
C ARG A 37 10.53 6.22 10.51
N ASN A 38 11.59 6.88 10.05
CA ASN A 38 12.96 6.50 10.34
C ASN A 38 13.41 7.21 11.62
N ASP A 39 13.75 6.45 12.65
CA ASP A 39 14.13 7.02 13.95
C ASP A 39 15.55 7.58 14.01
N GLU A 40 16.42 7.24 13.06
CA GLU A 40 17.79 7.77 12.99
C GLU A 40 17.78 9.22 12.48
N ASN A 41 17.04 9.49 11.42
CA ASN A 41 17.00 10.82 10.79
C ASN A 41 15.69 11.60 11.04
N LYS A 42 14.75 11.01 11.80
CA LYS A 42 13.44 11.57 12.17
C LYS A 42 12.54 11.92 10.98
N ARG A 43 12.78 11.35 9.78
CA ARG A 43 11.97 11.59 8.58
C ARG A 43 10.91 10.51 8.38
N TYR A 44 9.86 10.88 7.67
CA TYR A 44 8.79 9.99 7.25
C TYR A 44 9.00 9.58 5.80
N TYR A 45 8.87 8.29 5.52
CA TYR A 45 9.06 7.71 4.20
C TYR A 45 7.80 7.01 3.75
N LEU A 46 7.29 7.39 2.58
CA LEU A 46 6.24 6.65 1.90
C LEU A 46 6.85 5.34 1.36
N ARG A 47 6.38 4.20 1.87
CA ARG A 47 6.91 2.87 1.52
C ARG A 47 5.97 2.06 0.65
N GLY A 48 4.67 2.25 0.84
CA GLY A 48 3.64 1.54 0.10
C GLY A 48 2.47 2.44 -0.26
N ILE A 49 1.73 2.06 -1.29
CA ILE A 49 0.46 2.67 -1.67
C ILE A 49 -0.61 1.57 -1.65
N VAL A 50 -1.71 1.78 -0.92
CA VAL A 50 -2.83 0.82 -0.84
C VAL A 50 -3.34 0.52 -2.25
N SER A 51 -3.38 -0.77 -2.61
CA SER A 51 -3.79 -1.22 -3.95
C SER A 51 -4.92 -2.23 -3.88
N ILE A 52 -4.76 -3.30 -3.11
CA ILE A 52 -5.74 -4.39 -3.06
C ILE A 52 -6.02 -4.71 -1.60
N ASN A 53 -7.27 -4.51 -1.20
CA ASN A 53 -7.80 -4.94 0.08
C ASN A 53 -9.06 -5.78 -0.19
N PRO A 54 -9.05 -7.09 0.12
CA PRO A 54 -10.24 -7.92 0.01
C PRO A 54 -11.33 -7.36 0.92
N GLN A 55 -12.44 -6.92 0.34
CA GLN A 55 -13.57 -6.41 1.11
C GLN A 55 -14.30 -7.60 1.73
N VAL A 56 -14.33 -7.66 3.06
CA VAL A 56 -15.31 -8.46 3.79
C VAL A 56 -16.44 -7.48 4.13
N ALA A 57 -17.70 -7.83 3.81
CA ALA A 57 -18.88 -6.96 3.82
C ALA A 57 -18.88 -5.80 4.83
N ASP A 58 -19.37 -4.61 4.39
CA ASP A 58 -19.76 -3.34 5.07
C ASP A 58 -18.99 -2.83 6.30
N ASN A 59 -17.94 -3.52 6.73
CA ASN A 59 -17.23 -3.21 7.95
C ASN A 59 -15.78 -3.03 7.54
N CYS A 60 -15.20 -1.85 7.81
CA CYS A 60 -13.75 -1.66 7.89
C CYS A 60 -13.10 -2.46 9.04
N ASN A 61 -13.79 -3.52 9.49
CA ASN A 61 -13.55 -4.28 10.69
C ASN A 61 -13.26 -5.73 10.29
N SER A 62 -12.24 -5.91 9.46
CA SER A 62 -11.78 -7.23 9.07
C SER A 62 -10.26 -7.29 9.13
N THR A 63 -9.76 -8.31 9.82
CA THR A 63 -8.34 -8.69 9.79
C THR A 63 -8.06 -9.26 8.40
N THR A 64 -7.64 -8.41 7.47
CA THR A 64 -7.35 -8.79 6.09
C THR A 64 -5.90 -8.52 5.73
N LEU A 65 -5.34 -9.44 4.95
CA LEU A 65 -4.07 -9.21 4.29
C LEU A 65 -4.31 -8.27 3.12
N THR A 66 -3.72 -7.08 3.18
CA THR A 66 -3.74 -6.07 2.13
C THR A 66 -2.45 -6.13 1.32
N LEU A 67 -2.56 -5.92 0.01
CA LEU A 67 -1.41 -5.68 -0.86
C LEU A 67 -1.26 -4.19 -1.15
N LEU A 68 -0.06 -3.68 -0.88
CA LEU A 68 0.37 -2.34 -1.20
C LEU A 68 1.37 -2.36 -2.36
N THR A 69 1.30 -1.39 -3.26
CA THR A 69 2.34 -1.18 -4.27
C THR A 69 3.63 -0.75 -3.58
N LYS A 70 4.71 -1.50 -3.80
CA LYS A 70 6.05 -1.25 -3.26
C LYS A 70 6.70 -0.08 -3.99
N ILE A 71 6.81 1.07 -3.32
CA ILE A 71 7.32 2.30 -3.95
C ILE A 71 8.74 2.15 -4.48
N SER A 72 9.60 1.44 -3.75
CA SER A 72 10.99 1.25 -4.18
C SER A 72 11.12 0.57 -5.55
N THR A 73 10.12 -0.22 -5.96
CA THR A 73 10.10 -0.88 -7.27
C THR A 73 9.83 0.11 -8.42
N TYR A 74 9.19 1.26 -8.14
CA TYR A 74 8.76 2.23 -9.14
C TYR A 74 9.47 3.59 -9.05
N LEU A 75 10.52 3.72 -8.22
CA LEU A 75 11.24 4.99 -8.03
C LEU A 75 11.77 5.57 -9.34
N ASP A 76 12.37 4.75 -10.19
CA ASP A 76 12.95 5.23 -11.45
C ASP A 76 11.87 5.63 -12.46
N PHE A 77 10.75 4.90 -12.49
CA PHE A 77 9.58 5.30 -13.28
C PHE A 77 9.04 6.66 -12.81
N MET A 78 8.83 6.86 -11.51
CA MET A 78 8.33 8.14 -10.99
C MET A 78 9.27 9.30 -11.31
N LYS A 79 10.59 9.12 -11.13
CA LYS A 79 11.59 10.14 -11.52
C LYS A 79 11.55 10.45 -13.02
N SER A 80 11.35 9.43 -13.87
CA SER A 80 11.28 9.64 -15.32
C SER A 80 10.10 10.53 -15.72
N ILE A 81 8.97 10.43 -15.01
CA ILE A 81 7.78 11.27 -15.24
C ILE A 81 8.01 12.70 -14.72
N GLU A 82 8.65 12.86 -13.56
CA GLU A 82 8.97 14.19 -13.01
C GLU A 82 9.88 14.97 -13.95
N LEU A 83 10.95 14.33 -14.46
CA LEU A 83 11.86 14.92 -15.42
C LEU A 83 11.19 15.26 -16.76
N SER A 84 10.18 14.49 -17.19
CA SER A 84 9.47 14.76 -18.44
C SER A 84 8.42 15.88 -18.34
N HIS A 85 8.14 16.41 -17.15
CA HIS A 85 7.16 17.48 -16.92
C HIS A 85 7.77 18.69 -16.21
N SER A 86 9.10 18.81 -16.23
CA SER A 86 9.84 19.95 -15.65
C SER A 86 10.11 21.08 -16.67
N ASP A 87 9.39 21.09 -17.80
CA ASP A 87 9.42 22.14 -18.84
C ASP A 87 8.55 23.35 -18.47
#